data_AF-A0A2N5ZIS5-F1
#
_entry.id   AF-A0A2N5ZIS5-F1
#
_cell.length_a   1.000
_cell.length_b   1.000
_cell.length_c   1.000
_cell.angle_alpha   90.00
_cell.angle_beta   90.00
_cell.angle_gamma   90.00
#
_symmetry.space_group_name_H-M   'P 1'
#
loop_
_entity.id
_entity.type
_entity.pdbx_description
1 polymer ?
#
loop_
_entity_poly.entity_id
_entity_poly.type
_entity_poly.pdbx_seq_one_letter_code
_entity_poly.pdbx_strand_id
1 'polypeptide(L)'
;MVGCAKKNEGVIEYKITYKQSKEDNPLINLMPTSMEYYFKDRKILTQIEGWMGVFKSIQISDLSDSSNVLLMKLLDKKYYYRRSLSELPLDFEDLKIDNIEYLSEPIDFKGYKCKQVRIKMADSLNSEYLFYYTNDIPVLEPNRNNPFKEIPGVLMRFNMSLQGLSLQLEFENYRDTVFPESVFKIPSDYKEISREEMNQFFNELNAM
;
A
#
# COMPACT_ATOMS: atom_id res chain seq x y z
N MET A 1 -2.25 -38.78 8.95
CA MET A 1 -1.31 -37.71 8.57
C MET A 1 -1.99 -36.39 8.84
N VAL A 2 -1.59 -35.68 9.89
CA VAL A 2 -2.08 -34.32 10.14
C VAL A 2 -1.32 -33.42 9.17
N GLY A 3 -1.98 -33.04 8.06
CA GLY A 3 -1.41 -32.05 7.15
C GLY A 3 -1.24 -30.75 7.92
N CYS A 4 -0.01 -30.25 8.05
CA CYS A 4 0.21 -28.88 8.49
C CYS A 4 -0.58 -27.97 7.54
N ALA A 5 -1.68 -27.39 8.03
CA ALA A 5 -2.38 -26.35 7.29
C ALA A 5 -1.35 -25.26 6.99
N LYS A 6 -1.16 -24.96 5.71
CA LYS A 6 -0.30 -23.86 5.28
C LYS A 6 -0.86 -22.60 5.93
N LYS A 7 -0.09 -21.97 6.82
CA LYS A 7 -0.54 -20.74 7.49
C LYS A 7 -0.70 -19.66 6.43
N ASN A 8 -1.80 -18.92 6.49
CA ASN A 8 -2.02 -17.80 5.58
C ASN A 8 -1.19 -16.60 6.07
N GLU A 9 0.13 -16.67 5.92
CA GLU A 9 1.03 -15.59 6.32
C GLU A 9 2.20 -15.45 5.35
N GLY A 10 2.74 -14.24 5.26
CA GLY A 10 3.90 -13.98 4.42
C GLY A 10 4.19 -12.50 4.24
N VAL A 11 5.27 -12.24 3.50
CA VAL A 11 5.77 -10.90 3.21
C VAL A 11 5.96 -10.74 1.71
N ILE A 12 5.38 -9.69 1.14
CA ILE A 12 5.60 -9.26 -0.24
C ILE A 12 6.43 -7.98 -0.22
N GLU A 13 7.40 -7.89 -1.11
CA GLU A 13 8.24 -6.71 -1.30
C GLU A 13 7.94 -6.08 -2.66
N TYR A 14 7.79 -4.77 -2.66
CA TYR A 14 7.63 -3.97 -3.85
C TYR A 14 8.78 -2.98 -4.01
N LYS A 15 9.23 -2.80 -5.24
CA LYS A 15 10.04 -1.66 -5.65
C LYS A 15 9.13 -0.46 -5.96
N ILE A 16 9.51 0.71 -5.47
CA ILE A 16 8.84 1.98 -5.77
C ILE A 16 9.67 2.73 -6.81
N THR A 17 9.00 3.19 -7.87
CA THR A 17 9.58 4.09 -8.87
C THR A 17 8.73 5.36 -8.96
N TYR A 18 9.34 6.51 -8.80
CA TYR A 18 8.67 7.81 -8.92
C TYR A 18 8.65 8.27 -10.38
N LYS A 19 7.53 8.85 -10.82
CA LYS A 19 7.41 9.36 -12.20
C LYS A 19 8.09 10.71 -12.43
N GLN A 20 8.21 11.53 -11.38
CA GLN A 20 8.95 12.79 -11.45
C GLN A 20 10.45 12.53 -11.50
N SER A 21 11.17 13.35 -12.28
CA SER A 21 12.62 13.28 -12.36
C SER A 21 13.28 14.03 -11.19
N LYS A 22 14.54 13.71 -10.89
CA LYS A 22 15.32 14.45 -9.88
C LYS A 22 15.63 15.88 -10.35
N GLU A 23 15.63 16.11 -11.66
CA GLU A 23 15.82 17.41 -12.28
C GLU A 23 14.62 18.33 -11.96
N ASP A 24 13.41 17.76 -11.89
CA ASP A 24 12.19 18.48 -11.53
C ASP A 24 12.01 18.60 -10.01
N ASN A 25 12.40 17.56 -9.25
CA ASN A 25 12.28 17.51 -7.81
C ASN A 25 13.49 16.79 -7.18
N PRO A 26 14.48 17.53 -6.65
CA PRO A 26 15.69 16.96 -6.05
C PRO A 26 15.42 16.01 -4.87
N LEU A 27 14.27 16.14 -4.18
CA LEU A 27 13.89 15.29 -3.05
C LEU A 27 13.61 13.84 -3.46
N ILE A 28 13.32 13.58 -4.75
CA ILE A 28 13.03 12.22 -5.26
C ILE A 28 14.13 11.23 -4.92
N ASN A 29 15.40 11.65 -4.96
CA ASN A 29 16.53 10.76 -4.64
C ASN A 29 16.58 10.34 -3.17
N LEU A 30 15.88 11.07 -2.31
CA LEU A 30 15.83 10.79 -0.89
C LEU A 30 14.58 9.97 -0.53
N MET A 31 13.61 9.86 -1.44
CA MET A 31 12.35 9.18 -1.18
C MET A 31 12.51 7.65 -1.06
N PRO A 32 11.63 6.98 -0.31
CA PRO A 32 11.63 5.51 -0.18
C PRO A 32 11.55 4.78 -1.53
N THR A 33 12.41 3.78 -1.72
CA THR A 33 12.46 3.00 -2.97
C THR A 33 11.82 1.62 -2.85
N SER A 34 11.26 1.29 -1.70
CA SER A 34 10.60 0.00 -1.45
C SER A 34 9.41 0.13 -0.50
N MET A 35 8.50 -0.84 -0.62
CA MET A 35 7.38 -1.04 0.30
C MET A 35 7.35 -2.52 0.70
N GLU A 36 7.16 -2.78 1.99
CA GLU A 36 6.89 -4.12 2.51
C GLU A 36 5.39 -4.28 2.75
N TYR A 37 4.86 -5.45 2.44
CA TYR A 37 3.47 -5.84 2.65
C TYR A 37 3.44 -7.17 3.40
N TYR A 38 3.02 -7.12 4.66
CA TYR A 38 2.86 -8.26 5.54
C TYR A 38 1.38 -8.65 5.55
N PHE A 39 1.09 -9.94 5.47
CA PHE A 39 -0.25 -10.45 5.70
C PHE A 39 -0.21 -11.65 6.64
N LYS A 40 -1.23 -11.75 7.48
CA LYS A 40 -1.46 -12.88 8.37
C LYS A 40 -2.95 -13.03 8.61
N ASP A 41 -3.55 -14.07 8.02
CA ASP A 41 -4.97 -14.37 8.04
C ASP A 41 -5.82 -13.18 7.57
N ARG A 42 -6.41 -12.43 8.50
CA ARG A 42 -7.27 -11.26 8.25
C ARG A 42 -6.57 -9.92 8.52
N LYS A 43 -5.28 -9.95 8.86
CA LYS A 43 -4.48 -8.76 9.17
C LYS A 43 -3.50 -8.47 8.03
N ILE A 44 -3.42 -7.20 7.66
CA ILE A 44 -2.52 -6.69 6.63
C ILE A 44 -1.74 -5.52 7.23
N LEU A 45 -0.45 -5.45 6.95
CA LEU A 45 0.40 -4.30 7.26
C LEU A 45 1.19 -3.92 6.02
N THR A 46 1.07 -2.67 5.57
CA THR A 46 2.01 -2.09 4.60
C THR A 46 2.93 -1.12 5.29
N GLN A 47 4.20 -1.12 4.88
CA GLN A 47 5.23 -0.26 5.47
C GLN A 47 6.10 0.34 4.39
N ILE A 48 6.31 1.65 4.50
CA ILE A 48 7.29 2.40 3.71
C ILE A 48 8.21 3.10 4.72
N GLU A 49 9.53 2.94 4.54
CA GLU A 49 10.54 3.59 5.36
C GLU A 49 11.55 4.32 4.49
N GLY A 50 11.88 5.55 4.87
CA GLY A 50 12.80 6.42 4.14
C GLY A 50 13.86 7.01 5.06
N TRP A 51 14.92 7.54 4.45
CA TRP A 51 15.95 8.33 5.15
C TRP A 51 16.55 7.62 6.38
N MET A 52 16.86 6.32 6.26
CA MET A 52 17.38 5.50 7.36
C MET A 52 16.50 5.59 8.63
N GLY A 53 15.18 5.61 8.44
CA GLY A 53 14.19 5.63 9.50
C GLY A 53 13.77 7.02 9.97
N VAL A 54 14.26 8.12 9.37
CA VAL A 54 13.73 9.46 9.67
C VAL A 54 12.26 9.57 9.28
N PHE A 55 11.84 8.90 8.20
CA PHE A 55 10.45 8.78 7.80
C PHE A 55 9.97 7.34 7.85
N LYS A 56 8.77 7.13 8.38
CA LYS A 56 8.10 5.85 8.35
C LYS A 56 6.59 6.04 8.22
N SER A 57 5.99 5.34 7.27
CA SER A 57 4.54 5.18 7.15
C SER A 57 4.21 3.70 7.31
N ILE A 58 3.32 3.39 8.25
CA ILE A 58 2.82 2.03 8.46
C ILE A 58 1.30 2.09 8.43
N GLN A 59 0.69 1.23 7.63
CA GLN A 59 -0.75 1.07 7.61
C GLN A 59 -1.12 -0.34 8.05
N ILE A 60 -1.90 -0.45 9.11
CA ILE A 60 -2.34 -1.72 9.69
C ILE A 60 -3.85 -1.85 9.45
N SER A 61 -4.29 -2.93 8.82
CA SER A 61 -5.70 -3.23 8.58
C SER A 61 -6.07 -4.57 9.24
N ASP A 62 -7.21 -4.62 9.91
CA ASP A 62 -7.82 -5.87 10.37
C ASP A 62 -9.20 -6.03 9.74
N LEU A 63 -9.33 -7.03 8.86
CA LEU A 63 -10.59 -7.32 8.16
C LEU A 63 -11.67 -7.88 9.10
N SER A 64 -11.31 -8.34 10.30
CA SER A 64 -12.22 -8.98 11.25
C SER A 64 -13.13 -7.97 11.94
N ASP A 65 -12.58 -6.82 12.35
CA ASP A 65 -13.31 -5.72 12.98
C ASP A 65 -13.46 -4.50 12.06
N SER A 66 -12.98 -4.60 10.82
CA SER A 66 -12.98 -3.53 9.83
C SER A 66 -12.20 -2.29 10.27
N SER A 67 -11.15 -2.44 11.08
CA SER A 67 -10.30 -1.34 11.50
C SER A 67 -9.15 -1.08 10.53
N ASN A 68 -8.76 0.19 10.43
CA ASN A 68 -7.52 0.63 9.81
C ASN A 68 -6.82 1.66 10.67
N VAL A 69 -5.51 1.53 10.80
CA VAL A 69 -4.64 2.45 11.52
C VAL A 69 -3.55 2.92 10.58
N LEU A 70 -3.38 4.23 10.44
CA LEU A 70 -2.22 4.82 9.78
C LEU A 70 -1.30 5.40 10.83
N LEU A 71 -0.06 4.93 10.84
CA LEU A 71 1.01 5.40 11.71
C LEU A 71 2.02 6.16 10.86
N MET A 72 2.37 7.36 11.31
CA MET A 72 3.34 8.22 10.66
C MET A 72 4.45 8.60 11.65
N LYS A 73 5.69 8.49 11.20
CA LYS A 73 6.87 9.02 11.89
C LYS A 73 7.60 9.99 10.97
N LEU A 74 7.93 11.15 11.51
CA LEU A 74 8.87 12.10 10.90
C LEU A 74 9.76 12.66 12.00
N LEU A 75 11.08 12.45 11.90
CA LEU A 75 12.05 12.83 12.94
C LEU A 75 11.65 12.23 14.31
N ASP A 76 11.28 13.06 15.27
CA ASP A 76 10.83 12.73 16.63
C ASP A 76 9.30 12.63 16.75
N LYS A 77 8.55 13.22 15.82
CA LYS A 77 7.09 13.16 15.79
C LYS A 77 6.61 11.76 15.40
N LYS A 78 5.77 11.14 16.23
CA LYS A 78 5.17 9.82 16.02
C LYS A 78 3.67 9.87 16.31
N TYR A 79 2.88 9.77 15.26
CA TYR A 79 1.44 9.90 15.33
C TYR A 79 0.73 8.73 14.69
N TYR A 80 -0.47 8.43 15.17
CA TYR A 80 -1.39 7.55 14.47
C TYR A 80 -2.81 8.08 14.53
N TYR A 81 -3.61 7.73 13.53
CA TYR A 81 -5.06 7.86 13.62
C TYR A 81 -5.71 6.54 13.23
N ARG A 82 -6.94 6.34 13.72
CA ARG A 82 -7.77 5.17 13.40
C ARG A 82 -8.94 5.59 12.52
N ARG A 83 -9.36 4.67 11.67
CA ARG A 83 -10.58 4.78 10.86
C ARG A 83 -11.19 3.41 10.61
N SER A 84 -12.41 3.39 10.09
CA SER A 84 -13.03 2.18 9.55
C SER A 84 -12.53 1.91 8.11
N LEU A 85 -12.44 0.64 7.71
CA LEU A 85 -12.19 0.23 6.32
C LEU A 85 -13.30 0.69 5.35
N SER A 86 -14.47 1.05 5.86
CA SER A 86 -15.54 1.65 5.05
C SER A 86 -15.28 3.12 4.70
N GLU A 87 -14.42 3.80 5.45
CA GLU A 87 -14.05 5.19 5.22
C GLU A 87 -12.91 5.28 4.21
N LEU A 88 -12.94 6.28 3.32
CA LEU A 88 -11.87 6.48 2.35
C LEU A 88 -10.55 6.84 3.06
N PRO A 89 -9.41 6.22 2.69
CA PRO A 89 -8.11 6.60 3.23
C PRO A 89 -7.73 8.01 2.77
N LEU A 90 -7.00 8.75 3.62
CA LEU A 90 -6.61 10.14 3.35
C LEU A 90 -5.88 10.32 2.00
N ASP A 91 -4.98 9.39 1.65
CA ASP A 91 -4.20 9.46 0.39
C ASP A 91 -5.06 9.24 -0.87
N PHE A 92 -6.33 8.86 -0.74
CA PHE A 92 -7.20 8.51 -1.87
C PHE A 92 -8.50 9.32 -1.92
N GLU A 93 -8.65 10.39 -1.13
CA GLU A 93 -9.91 11.19 -1.13
C GLU A 93 -10.24 11.76 -2.51
N ASP A 94 -9.22 12.21 -3.24
CA ASP A 94 -9.38 12.79 -4.58
C ASP A 94 -9.29 11.75 -5.71
N LEU A 95 -8.99 10.49 -5.39
CA LEU A 95 -8.80 9.45 -6.38
C LEU A 95 -10.15 8.89 -6.82
N LYS A 96 -10.50 9.11 -8.09
CA LYS A 96 -11.72 8.59 -8.71
C LYS A 96 -11.39 7.66 -9.86
N ILE A 97 -11.88 6.43 -9.78
CA ILE A 97 -11.78 5.44 -10.87
C ILE A 97 -13.07 5.52 -11.68
N ASP A 98 -12.94 5.75 -12.98
CA ASP A 98 -14.05 5.74 -13.93
C ASP A 98 -14.39 4.30 -14.34
N ASN A 99 -13.36 3.52 -14.69
CA ASN A 99 -13.54 2.17 -15.17
C ASN A 99 -12.35 1.24 -14.85
N ILE A 100 -12.66 -0.02 -14.58
CA ILE A 100 -11.70 -1.13 -14.47
C ILE A 100 -12.05 -2.15 -15.56
N GLU A 101 -11.25 -2.20 -16.62
CA GLU A 101 -11.43 -3.13 -17.73
C GLU A 101 -10.50 -4.34 -17.54
N TYR A 102 -11.08 -5.53 -17.40
CA TYR A 102 -10.33 -6.78 -17.32
C TYR A 102 -9.92 -7.26 -18.71
N LEU A 103 -8.63 -7.46 -18.91
CA LEU A 103 -8.09 -7.91 -20.20
C LEU A 103 -7.99 -9.45 -20.23
N SER A 104 -8.17 -10.03 -21.41
CA SER A 104 -8.27 -11.48 -21.61
C SER A 104 -6.92 -12.20 -21.64
N GLU A 105 -5.82 -11.48 -21.89
CA GLU A 105 -4.51 -12.09 -22.09
C GLU A 105 -3.77 -12.29 -20.77
N PRO A 106 -3.50 -13.55 -20.37
CA PRO A 106 -2.62 -13.80 -19.23
C PRO A 106 -1.18 -13.44 -19.59
N ILE A 107 -0.41 -13.00 -18.59
CA ILE A 107 1.01 -12.66 -18.73
C ILE A 107 1.81 -13.36 -17.63
N ASP A 108 2.97 -13.90 -17.98
CA ASP A 108 3.96 -14.32 -16.98
C ASP A 108 4.74 -13.09 -16.52
N PHE A 109 4.65 -12.77 -15.22
CA PHE A 109 5.32 -11.62 -14.64
C PHE A 109 6.08 -12.04 -13.38
N LYS A 110 7.41 -11.88 -13.39
CA LYS A 110 8.31 -12.23 -12.27
C LYS A 110 8.09 -13.67 -11.75
N GLY A 111 7.76 -14.61 -12.65
CA GLY A 111 7.51 -16.02 -12.31
C GLY A 111 6.09 -16.36 -11.85
N TYR A 112 5.16 -15.40 -11.89
CA TYR A 112 3.76 -15.59 -11.51
C TYR A 112 2.84 -15.47 -12.71
N LYS A 113 1.76 -16.25 -12.71
CA LYS A 113 0.69 -16.11 -13.69
C LYS A 113 -0.14 -14.91 -13.30
N CYS A 114 -0.11 -13.88 -14.15
CA CYS A 114 -0.80 -12.63 -13.90
C CYS A 114 -1.92 -12.41 -14.92
N LYS A 115 -2.92 -11.66 -14.48
CA LYS A 115 -3.95 -11.05 -15.31
C LYS A 115 -3.73 -9.56 -15.37
N GLN A 116 -4.22 -8.94 -16.43
CA GLN A 116 -4.08 -7.50 -16.64
C GLN A 116 -5.41 -6.80 -16.46
N VAL A 117 -5.37 -5.58 -15.94
CA VAL A 117 -6.52 -4.66 -15.95
C VAL A 117 -6.08 -3.30 -16.45
N ARG A 118 -6.95 -2.63 -17.20
CA ARG A 118 -6.79 -1.23 -17.57
C ARG A 118 -7.65 -0.39 -16.64
N ILE A 119 -7.00 0.50 -15.89
CA ILE A 119 -7.65 1.43 -14.97
C ILE A 119 -7.78 2.77 -15.68
N LYS A 120 -9.02 3.27 -15.81
CA LYS A 120 -9.30 4.63 -16.28
C LYS A 120 -9.61 5.51 -15.08
N MET A 121 -8.88 6.60 -14.95
CA MET A 121 -9.10 7.58 -13.88
C MET A 121 -10.10 8.63 -14.35
N ALA A 122 -10.97 9.06 -13.44
CA ALA A 122 -11.84 10.22 -13.65
C ALA A 122 -11.10 11.51 -13.31
N ASP A 123 -9.96 11.75 -13.97
CA ASP A 123 -9.16 12.96 -13.87
C ASP A 123 -9.31 13.83 -15.14
N SER A 124 -8.77 15.05 -15.13
CA SER A 124 -8.87 15.97 -16.28
C SER A 124 -8.15 15.49 -17.53
N LEU A 125 -7.27 14.49 -17.40
CA LEU A 125 -6.46 13.95 -18.48
C LEU A 125 -7.02 12.61 -19.02
N ASN A 126 -8.08 12.07 -18.41
CA ASN A 126 -8.57 10.71 -18.61
C ASN A 126 -7.42 9.69 -18.61
N SER A 127 -6.55 9.78 -17.59
CA SER A 127 -5.36 8.94 -17.50
C SER A 127 -5.72 7.46 -17.50
N GLU A 128 -5.01 6.67 -18.30
CA GLU A 128 -5.14 5.22 -18.34
C GLU A 128 -3.87 4.54 -17.80
N TYR A 129 -4.04 3.54 -16.95
CA TYR A 129 -2.96 2.74 -16.42
C TYR A 129 -3.18 1.25 -16.65
N LEU A 130 -2.11 0.55 -17.00
CA LEU A 130 -2.11 -0.91 -17.14
C LEU A 130 -1.55 -1.53 -15.86
N PHE A 131 -2.39 -2.23 -15.11
CA PHE A 131 -2.02 -2.93 -13.88
C PHE A 131 -1.98 -4.44 -14.09
N TYR A 132 -1.14 -5.12 -13.32
CA TYR A 132 -1.06 -6.57 -13.26
C TYR A 132 -1.46 -7.06 -11.88
N TYR A 133 -2.14 -8.20 -11.81
CA TYR A 133 -2.45 -8.86 -10.54
C TYR A 133 -2.35 -10.38 -10.66
N THR A 134 -2.11 -11.05 -9.52
CA THR A 134 -2.10 -12.52 -9.44
C THR A 134 -2.98 -13.02 -8.30
N ASN A 135 -3.51 -14.24 -8.46
CA ASN A 135 -4.20 -15.00 -7.42
C ASN A 135 -3.32 -16.11 -6.83
N ASP A 136 -2.05 -16.20 -7.27
CA ASP A 136 -1.13 -17.26 -6.86
C ASP A 136 -0.60 -17.04 -5.42
N ILE A 137 -0.70 -15.81 -4.90
CA ILE A 137 -0.32 -15.45 -3.52
C ILE A 137 -1.61 -15.37 -2.66
N PRO A 138 -1.71 -16.12 -1.55
CA PRO A 138 -2.98 -16.38 -0.86
C PRO A 138 -3.44 -15.26 0.09
N VAL A 139 -3.28 -13.99 -0.29
CA VAL A 139 -3.72 -12.85 0.55
C VAL A 139 -5.24 -12.72 0.49
N LEU A 140 -5.89 -12.62 1.66
CA LEU A 140 -7.33 -12.39 1.73
C LEU A 140 -7.66 -10.92 1.45
N GLU A 141 -8.51 -10.67 0.45
CA GLU A 141 -9.00 -9.33 0.07
C GLU A 141 -7.86 -8.27 0.00
N PRO A 142 -6.81 -8.51 -0.81
CA PRO A 142 -5.54 -7.77 -0.73
C PRO A 142 -5.67 -6.26 -0.95
N ASN A 143 -6.73 -5.86 -1.66
CA ASN A 143 -6.99 -4.48 -2.06
C ASN A 143 -8.14 -3.83 -1.27
N ARG A 144 -8.65 -4.47 -0.21
CA ARG A 144 -9.79 -3.95 0.59
C ARG A 144 -9.56 -2.52 1.10
N ASN A 145 -8.31 -2.20 1.39
CA ASN A 145 -7.91 -0.95 2.03
C ASN A 145 -7.41 0.12 1.04
N ASN A 146 -7.57 -0.11 -0.27
CA ASN A 146 -7.21 0.85 -1.31
C ASN A 146 -8.35 0.94 -2.36
N PRO A 147 -8.30 1.91 -3.29
CA PRO A 147 -9.37 2.14 -4.26
C PRO A 147 -9.60 0.98 -5.23
N PHE A 148 -8.68 0.01 -5.30
CA PHE A 148 -8.71 -1.10 -6.25
C PHE A 148 -9.39 -2.36 -5.70
N LYS A 149 -10.32 -2.23 -4.73
CA LYS A 149 -11.02 -3.33 -4.05
C LYS A 149 -11.70 -4.35 -4.97
N GLU A 150 -12.05 -3.96 -6.20
CA GLU A 150 -12.70 -4.84 -7.18
C GLU A 150 -11.71 -5.84 -7.80
N ILE A 151 -10.41 -5.55 -7.77
CA ILE A 151 -9.36 -6.43 -8.28
C ILE A 151 -9.15 -7.56 -7.25
N PRO A 152 -9.41 -8.84 -7.61
CA PRO A 152 -9.54 -9.93 -6.65
C PRO A 152 -8.20 -10.51 -6.15
N GLY A 153 -7.07 -10.05 -6.69
CA GLY A 153 -5.75 -10.61 -6.39
C GLY A 153 -4.72 -9.55 -6.02
N VAL A 154 -3.54 -10.04 -5.61
CA VAL A 154 -2.41 -9.20 -5.23
C VAL A 154 -1.96 -8.41 -6.45
N LEU A 155 -1.93 -7.07 -6.33
CA LEU A 155 -1.41 -6.20 -7.39
C LEU A 155 0.10 -6.42 -7.54
N MET A 156 0.54 -6.79 -8.73
CA MET A 156 1.94 -7.11 -9.05
C MET A 156 2.66 -5.94 -9.71
N ARG A 157 1.93 -5.08 -10.41
CA ARG A 157 2.43 -3.82 -10.96
C ARG A 157 1.27 -2.84 -11.03
N PHE A 158 1.40 -1.70 -10.37
CA PHE A 158 0.32 -0.74 -10.25
C PHE A 158 0.83 0.66 -9.94
N ASN A 159 -0.03 1.65 -10.19
CA ASN A 159 0.24 3.05 -9.90
C ASN A 159 -0.55 3.52 -8.69
N MET A 160 0.08 4.37 -7.89
CA MET A 160 -0.53 5.06 -6.77
C MET A 160 -0.07 6.52 -6.75
N SER A 161 -0.76 7.31 -5.94
CA SER A 161 -0.27 8.61 -5.47
C SER A 161 0.06 8.46 -3.99
N LEU A 162 1.18 9.03 -3.56
CA LEU A 162 1.50 9.22 -2.16
C LEU A 162 1.79 10.71 -1.97
N GLN A 163 0.95 11.42 -1.23
CA GLN A 163 1.14 12.83 -0.95
C GLN A 163 1.35 13.68 -2.23
N GLY A 164 0.56 13.40 -3.27
CA GLY A 164 0.64 14.08 -4.57
C GLY A 164 1.75 13.58 -5.51
N LEU A 165 2.65 12.72 -5.04
CA LEU A 165 3.69 12.13 -5.88
C LEU A 165 3.17 10.87 -6.58
N SER A 166 3.15 10.90 -7.92
CA SER A 166 2.80 9.73 -8.73
C SER A 166 3.95 8.72 -8.71
N LEU A 167 3.62 7.49 -8.29
CA LEU A 167 4.55 6.39 -8.19
C LEU A 167 4.00 5.12 -8.82
N GLN A 168 4.91 4.23 -9.20
CA GLN A 168 4.65 2.87 -9.64
C GLN A 168 5.26 1.91 -8.65
N LEU A 169 4.45 0.97 -8.16
CA LEU A 169 4.90 -0.16 -7.39
C LEU A 169 5.01 -1.37 -8.32
N GLU A 170 6.15 -2.06 -8.24
CA GLU A 170 6.40 -3.30 -8.97
C GLU A 170 6.80 -4.39 -7.97
N PHE A 171 6.18 -5.56 -8.08
CA PHE A 171 6.50 -6.74 -7.27
C PHE A 171 7.95 -7.14 -7.48
N GLU A 172 8.65 -7.36 -6.38
CA GLU A 172 10.04 -7.84 -6.38
C GLU A 172 10.14 -9.25 -5.81
N ASN A 173 9.49 -9.53 -4.67
CA ASN A 173 9.67 -10.78 -3.97
C ASN A 173 8.46 -11.18 -3.11
N TYR A 174 8.30 -12.48 -2.88
CA TYR A 174 7.35 -13.05 -1.92
C TYR A 174 8.05 -14.08 -1.05
N ARG A 175 7.94 -13.92 0.27
CA ARG A 175 8.46 -14.82 1.28
C ARG A 175 7.31 -15.44 2.07
N ASP A 176 7.16 -16.75 1.93
CA ASP A 176 6.31 -17.58 2.78
C ASP A 176 7.01 -17.78 4.12
N THR A 177 6.74 -16.87 5.06
CA THR A 177 7.48 -16.76 6.32
C THR A 177 6.55 -16.46 7.49
N VAL A 178 6.88 -17.04 8.64
CA VAL A 178 6.14 -16.89 9.90
C VAL A 178 6.72 -15.72 10.69
N PHE A 179 5.84 -14.89 11.25
CA PHE A 179 6.23 -13.78 12.13
C PHE A 179 5.22 -13.58 13.27
N PRO A 180 5.64 -12.97 14.39
CA PRO A 180 4.78 -12.80 15.55
C PRO A 180 3.65 -11.82 15.27
N GLU A 181 2.49 -12.02 15.91
CA GLU A 181 1.36 -11.10 15.80
C GLU A 181 1.68 -9.68 16.31
N SER A 182 2.73 -9.53 17.12
CA SER A 182 3.19 -8.22 17.60
C SER A 182 3.56 -7.25 16.47
N VAL A 183 3.83 -7.75 15.25
CA VAL A 183 4.06 -6.91 14.06
C VAL A 183 2.85 -6.00 13.76
N PHE A 184 1.64 -6.45 14.08
CA PHE A 184 0.40 -5.68 13.85
C PHE A 184 -0.01 -4.80 15.04
N LYS A 185 0.83 -4.67 16.07
CA LYS A 185 0.51 -3.82 17.24
C LYS A 185 0.99 -2.40 17.01
N ILE A 186 0.17 -1.43 17.42
CA ILE A 186 0.56 -0.02 17.49
C ILE A 186 1.66 0.10 18.56
N PRO A 187 2.84 0.65 18.23
CA PRO A 187 3.89 0.88 19.21
C PRO A 187 3.45 1.91 20.26
N SER A 188 3.85 1.71 21.52
CA SER A 188 3.41 2.52 22.66
C SER A 188 3.91 3.97 22.65
N ASP A 189 4.92 4.26 21.85
CA ASP A 189 5.52 5.59 21.69
C ASP A 189 4.86 6.43 20.59
N TYR A 190 3.81 5.91 19.95
CA TYR A 190 2.97 6.67 19.01
C TYR A 190 1.80 7.32 19.75
N LYS A 191 1.56 8.61 19.47
CA LYS A 191 0.43 9.36 20.01
C LYS A 191 -0.76 9.27 19.05
N GLU A 192 -1.95 8.98 19.58
CA GLU A 192 -3.19 9.07 18.81
C GLU A 192 -3.54 10.53 18.54
N ILE A 193 -3.90 10.84 17.30
CA ILE A 193 -4.36 12.15 16.85
C ILE A 193 -5.64 12.00 16.00
N SER A 194 -6.38 13.10 15.84
CA SER A 194 -7.55 13.13 14.97
C SER A 194 -7.18 13.03 13.49
N ARG A 195 -8.19 12.78 12.65
CA ARG A 195 -8.03 12.79 11.19
C ARG A 195 -7.57 14.17 10.68
N GLU A 196 -8.14 15.23 11.25
CA GLU A 196 -7.81 16.62 10.93
C GLU A 196 -6.36 16.95 11.34
N GLU A 197 -5.94 16.51 12.52
CA GLU A 197 -4.55 16.65 12.98
C GLU A 197 -3.58 15.87 12.07
N MET A 198 -3.96 14.68 11.60
CA MET A 198 -3.14 13.92 10.64
C MET A 198 -3.05 14.65 9.28
N ASN A 199 -4.15 15.24 8.81
CA ASN A 199 -4.13 16.06 7.59
C ASN A 199 -3.24 17.30 7.74
N GLN A 200 -3.27 17.96 8.90
CA GLN A 200 -2.35 19.07 9.19
C GLN A 200 -0.89 18.59 9.17
N PHE A 201 -0.62 17.42 9.75
CA PHE A 201 0.71 16.82 9.74
C PHE A 201 1.20 16.49 8.32
N PHE A 202 0.32 16.01 7.42
CA PHE A 202 0.64 15.83 6.00
C PHE A 202 0.93 17.14 5.27
N ASN A 203 0.14 18.19 5.55
CA ASN A 203 0.39 19.51 4.98
C ASN A 203 1.74 20.09 5.42
N GLU A 204 2.14 19.87 6.68
CA GLU A 204 3.49 20.23 7.16
C GLU A 204 4.57 19.50 6.37
N LEU A 205 4.40 18.19 6.12
CA LEU A 205 5.36 17.38 5.36
C LEU A 205 5.52 17.87 3.91
N ASN A 206 4.41 18.21 3.25
CA ASN A 206 4.41 18.67 1.85
C ASN A 206 4.98 20.09 1.66
N ALA A 207 5.09 20.86 2.73
CA ALA A 207 5.62 22.22 2.71
C ALA A 207 7.14 22.30 2.99
N MET A 208 7.79 21.17 3.34
CA MET A 208 9.24 21.07 3.56
C MET A 208 9.99 20.86 2.25
#